data_AF-A0A6B9Z882-F1
#
_entry.id   AF-A0A6B9Z882-F1
#
_cell.length_a   1.000
_cell.length_b   1.000
_cell.length_c   1.000
_cell.angle_alpha   90.00
_cell.angle_beta   90.00
_cell.angle_gamma   90.00
#
_symmetry.space_group_name_H-M   'P 1'
#
loop_
_entity.id
_entity.type
_entity.pdbx_description
1 polymer ?
#
loop_
_entity_poly.entity_id
_entity_poly.type
_entity_poly.pdbx_seq_one_letter_code
_entity_poly.pdbx_strand_id
1 'polypeptide(L)'
;MGKQHSNIKTTSAKPGDKRKIEVYFDRLDTSHQNPANRLLHYVFVPIMVLGILGMAWALPFPHIGFLGKYNGYFNWASFVIAFAIYFYLKLSPLLSYFALFLLFGLSYGVMQLEQYEKAGGTPLAMLSVVALIVGLTGQFIGGKIEGNEESFNDDTKLLAVTPLWVLYSLTKRFGLRY
;
A
#
# COMPACT_ATOMS: atom_id res chain seq x y z
N MET A 1 17.05 30.78 34.67
CA MET A 1 16.79 30.54 33.23
C MET A 1 16.08 29.20 33.07
N GLY A 2 14.79 29.26 32.76
CA GLY A 2 13.92 28.08 32.65
C GLY A 2 14.12 27.31 31.36
N LYS A 3 13.98 25.99 31.43
CA LYS A 3 13.73 25.13 30.26
C LYS A 3 12.30 24.63 30.39
N GLN A 4 11.40 25.22 29.60
CA GLN A 4 10.05 24.72 29.41
C GLN A 4 10.13 23.36 28.71
N HIS A 5 9.85 22.29 29.44
CA HIS A 5 9.51 21.02 28.83
C HIS A 5 8.07 21.13 28.29
N SER A 6 7.95 21.19 26.96
CA SER A 6 6.65 21.14 26.28
C SER A 6 6.02 19.76 26.51
N ASN A 7 5.11 19.72 27.49
CA ASN A 7 4.32 18.55 27.80
C ASN A 7 3.24 18.40 26.71
N ILE A 8 3.55 17.70 25.62
CA ILE A 8 2.57 17.34 24.59
C ILE A 8 1.61 16.32 25.23
N LYS A 9 0.53 16.81 25.83
CA LYS A 9 -0.60 15.98 26.25
C LYS A 9 -1.16 15.29 25.01
N THR A 10 -0.92 14.00 24.88
CA THR A 10 -1.73 13.13 24.03
C THR A 10 -3.12 13.07 24.62
N THR A 11 -4.00 13.95 24.16
CA THR A 11 -5.43 13.91 24.46
C THR A 11 -5.98 12.60 23.89
N SER A 12 -6.21 11.61 24.74
CA SER A 12 -6.96 10.41 24.39
C SER A 12 -8.37 10.85 23.98
N ALA A 13 -8.75 10.57 22.73
CA ALA A 13 -10.09 10.87 22.21
C ALA A 13 -11.18 10.15 23.03
N LYS A 14 -12.38 10.74 23.09
CA LYS A 14 -13.54 10.15 23.79
C LYS A 14 -13.93 8.81 23.13
N PRO A 15 -14.54 7.86 23.88
CA PRO A 15 -14.87 6.50 23.38
C PRO A 15 -15.85 6.39 22.19
N GLY A 16 -16.29 7.50 21.59
CA GLY A 16 -17.12 7.56 20.38
C GLY A 16 -16.51 8.30 19.19
N ASP A 17 -15.28 8.82 19.32
CA ASP A 17 -14.64 9.74 18.36
C ASP A 17 -13.46 9.12 17.58
N LYS A 18 -13.21 7.80 17.72
CA LYS A 18 -12.09 7.17 17.00
C LYS A 18 -12.26 7.34 15.49
N ARG A 19 -11.23 7.88 14.84
CA ARG A 19 -11.23 8.01 13.37
C ARG A 19 -11.30 6.62 12.76
N LYS A 20 -11.98 6.46 11.61
CA LYS A 20 -12.11 5.16 10.92
C LYS A 20 -10.76 4.47 10.71
N ILE A 21 -9.73 5.24 10.36
CA ILE A 21 -8.37 4.75 10.16
C ILE A 21 -7.74 4.17 11.43
N GLU A 22 -8.03 4.74 12.60
CA GLU A 22 -7.54 4.24 13.90
C GLU A 22 -8.16 2.89 14.22
N VAL A 23 -9.45 2.71 13.93
CA VAL A 23 -10.12 1.40 14.10
C VAL A 23 -9.49 0.33 13.23
N TYR A 24 -9.16 0.64 11.97
CA TYR A 24 -8.49 -0.31 11.08
C TYR A 24 -7.06 -0.62 11.56
N PHE A 25 -6.30 0.41 11.96
CA PHE A 25 -4.92 0.21 12.41
C PHE A 25 -4.85 -0.52 13.74
N ASP A 26 -5.78 -0.30 14.67
CA ASP A 26 -5.83 -1.04 15.93
C ASP A 26 -6.09 -2.53 15.68
N ARG A 27 -6.97 -2.86 14.72
CA ARG A 27 -7.22 -4.25 14.31
C ARG A 27 -5.98 -4.87 13.68
N LEU A 28 -5.37 -4.19 12.69
CA LEU A 28 -4.15 -4.67 12.04
C LEU A 28 -2.99 -4.82 13.03
N ASP A 29 -2.84 -3.88 13.96
CA ASP A 29 -1.83 -4.00 15.01
C ASP A 29 -2.11 -5.23 15.90
N THR A 30 -3.37 -5.45 16.32
CA THR A 30 -3.77 -6.60 17.15
C THR A 30 -3.54 -7.93 16.44
N SER A 31 -3.82 -8.00 15.14
CA SER A 31 -3.64 -9.20 14.33
C SER A 31 -2.22 -9.39 13.79
N HIS A 32 -1.30 -8.44 14.00
CA HIS A 32 0.09 -8.52 13.55
C HIS A 32 1.06 -8.14 14.67
N GLN A 33 1.18 -8.95 15.72
CA GLN A 33 2.09 -8.70 16.84
C GLN A 33 3.50 -9.22 16.56
N ASN A 34 3.62 -10.34 15.83
CA ASN A 34 4.91 -10.98 15.60
C ASN A 34 5.83 -10.09 14.72
N PRO A 35 7.06 -9.75 15.17
CA PRO A 35 7.99 -8.94 14.39
C PRO A 35 8.35 -9.53 13.02
N ALA A 36 8.42 -10.86 12.89
CA ALA A 36 8.67 -11.53 11.63
C ALA A 36 7.49 -11.38 10.66
N ASN A 37 6.25 -11.50 11.16
CA ASN A 37 5.04 -11.24 10.37
C ASN A 37 5.01 -9.79 9.86
N ARG A 38 5.27 -8.81 10.74
CA ARG A 38 5.35 -7.39 10.33
C ARG A 38 6.43 -7.15 9.28
N LEU A 39 7.60 -7.78 9.42
CA LEU A 39 8.69 -7.66 8.45
C LEU A 39 8.29 -8.22 7.08
N LEU A 40 7.64 -9.38 7.05
CA LEU A 40 7.12 -9.96 5.81
C LEU A 40 6.12 -8.99 5.15
N HIS A 41 5.20 -8.38 5.91
CA HIS A 41 4.29 -7.38 5.36
C HIS A 41 5.00 -6.16 4.77
N TYR A 42 6.05 -5.65 5.42
CA TYR A 42 6.82 -4.52 4.89
C TYR A 42 7.48 -4.80 3.54
N VAL A 43 7.84 -6.05 3.27
CA VAL A 43 8.49 -6.46 2.01
C VAL A 43 7.46 -6.87 0.97
N PHE A 44 6.51 -7.72 1.35
CA PHE A 44 5.64 -8.40 0.41
C PHE A 44 4.37 -7.60 0.06
N VAL A 45 3.94 -6.65 0.88
CA VAL A 45 2.85 -5.73 0.52
C VAL A 45 3.24 -4.83 -0.67
N PRO A 46 4.40 -4.15 -0.68
CA PRO A 46 4.85 -3.41 -1.86
C PRO A 46 4.99 -4.28 -3.12
N ILE A 47 5.47 -5.51 -2.99
CA ILE A 47 5.58 -6.46 -4.12
C ILE A 47 4.20 -6.83 -4.66
N MET A 48 3.24 -7.11 -3.78
CA MET A 48 1.86 -7.36 -4.17
C MET A 48 1.27 -6.13 -4.90
N VAL A 49 1.44 -4.92 -4.37
CA VAL A 49 0.96 -3.69 -5.01
C VAL A 49 1.61 -3.48 -6.37
N LEU A 50 2.92 -3.75 -6.52
CA LEU A 50 3.61 -3.73 -7.81
C LEU A 50 2.94 -4.68 -8.81
N GLY A 51 2.62 -5.91 -8.38
CA GLY A 51 1.93 -6.90 -9.20
C GLY A 51 0.51 -6.47 -9.60
N ILE A 52 -0.26 -5.84 -8.70
CA ILE A 52 -1.58 -5.28 -9.01
C ILE A 52 -1.46 -4.19 -10.08
N LEU A 53 -0.53 -3.25 -9.90
CA LEU A 53 -0.31 -2.16 -10.84
C LEU A 53 0.17 -2.69 -12.20
N GLY A 54 1.10 -3.65 -12.21
CA GLY A 54 1.61 -4.26 -13.43
C GLY A 54 0.55 -5.04 -14.21
N MET A 55 -0.32 -5.78 -13.51
CA MET A 55 -1.46 -6.44 -14.15
C MET A 55 -2.43 -5.44 -14.77
N ALA A 56 -2.77 -4.37 -14.06
CA ALA A 56 -3.62 -3.32 -14.60
C ALA A 56 -2.94 -2.62 -15.80
N TRP A 57 -1.63 -2.38 -15.73
CA TRP A 57 -0.86 -1.76 -16.79
C TRP A 57 -0.80 -2.61 -18.07
N ALA A 58 -0.69 -3.93 -17.93
CA ALA A 58 -0.60 -4.87 -19.05
C ALA A 58 -1.92 -5.04 -19.81
N LEU A 59 -3.05 -4.60 -19.25
CA LEU A 59 -4.34 -4.68 -19.93
C LEU A 59 -4.41 -3.68 -21.11
N PRO A 60 -4.96 -4.09 -22.27
CA PRO A 60 -5.13 -3.20 -23.39
C PRO A 60 -6.01 -2.01 -22.98
N PHE A 61 -5.54 -0.80 -23.32
CA PHE A 61 -6.22 0.44 -23.00
C PHE A 61 -6.56 1.20 -24.28
N PRO A 62 -7.78 1.77 -24.42
CA PRO A 62 -8.18 2.48 -25.62
C PRO A 62 -7.27 3.69 -25.87
N HIS A 63 -6.96 3.94 -27.14
CA HIS A 63 -6.23 5.14 -27.52
C HIS A 63 -7.11 6.37 -27.32
N ILE A 64 -6.59 7.37 -26.60
CA ILE A 64 -7.32 8.61 -26.32
C ILE A 64 -6.64 9.74 -27.11
N GLY A 65 -7.33 10.23 -28.15
CA GLY A 65 -6.75 11.14 -29.14
C GLY A 65 -6.11 12.41 -28.56
N PHE A 66 -6.68 13.00 -27.50
CA PHE A 66 -6.15 14.23 -26.91
C PHE A 66 -4.86 14.02 -26.07
N LEU A 67 -4.54 12.78 -25.69
CA LEU A 67 -3.34 12.49 -24.89
C LEU A 67 -2.05 12.54 -25.71
N GLY A 68 -2.11 12.41 -27.05
CA GLY A 68 -0.94 12.47 -27.93
C GLY A 68 0.20 11.57 -27.44
N LYS A 69 1.38 12.15 -27.17
CA LYS A 69 2.57 11.45 -26.65
C LYS A 69 2.41 10.83 -25.25
N TYR A 70 1.36 11.21 -24.52
CA TYR A 70 1.07 10.67 -23.20
C TYR A 70 0.21 9.40 -23.26
N ASN A 71 -0.24 8.97 -24.46
CA ASN A 71 -0.85 7.66 -24.65
C ASN A 71 0.15 6.58 -24.22
N GLY A 72 -0.23 5.77 -23.22
CA GLY A 72 0.63 4.78 -22.57
C GLY A 72 0.92 5.07 -21.09
N TYR A 73 0.97 6.35 -20.69
CA TYR A 73 1.10 6.75 -19.28
C TYR A 73 -0.23 6.78 -18.53
N PHE A 74 -1.32 7.03 -19.27
CA PHE A 74 -2.67 6.90 -18.77
C PHE A 74 -3.26 5.56 -19.23
N ASN A 75 -3.57 4.69 -18.26
CA ASN A 75 -4.08 3.34 -18.49
C ASN A 75 -4.91 2.86 -17.27
N TRP A 76 -5.27 1.58 -17.23
CA TRP A 76 -6.05 1.01 -16.11
C TRP A 76 -5.36 1.14 -14.74
N ALA A 77 -4.03 1.11 -14.68
CA ALA A 77 -3.30 1.35 -13.43
C ALA A 77 -3.50 2.77 -12.90
N SER A 78 -3.69 3.76 -13.78
CA SER A 78 -4.03 5.14 -13.38
C SER A 78 -5.34 5.21 -12.62
N PHE A 79 -6.35 4.41 -13.02
CA PHE A 79 -7.62 4.31 -12.31
C PHE A 79 -7.47 3.61 -10.96
N VAL A 80 -6.68 2.55 -10.89
CA VAL A 80 -6.35 1.86 -9.62
C VAL A 80 -5.72 2.84 -8.63
N ILE A 81 -4.73 3.63 -9.08
CA ILE A 81 -4.08 4.65 -8.25
C ILE A 81 -5.09 5.72 -7.83
N ALA A 82 -5.89 6.25 -8.75
CA ALA A 82 -6.88 7.29 -8.45
C ALA A 82 -7.89 6.82 -7.40
N PHE A 83 -8.41 5.59 -7.54
CA PHE A 83 -9.32 4.99 -6.56
C PHE A 83 -8.66 4.79 -5.20
N ALA A 84 -7.45 4.20 -5.18
CA ALA A 84 -6.71 3.98 -3.94
C ALA A 84 -6.42 5.30 -3.21
N ILE A 85 -5.98 6.33 -3.93
CA ILE A 85 -5.69 7.64 -3.35
C ILE A 85 -6.95 8.35 -2.88
N TYR A 86 -8.05 8.28 -3.64
CA TYR A 86 -9.34 8.81 -3.18
C TYR A 86 -9.78 8.13 -1.87
N PHE A 87 -9.66 6.80 -1.80
CA PHE A 87 -9.97 6.04 -0.59
C PHE A 87 -9.07 6.44 0.59
N TYR A 88 -7.75 6.55 0.38
CA TYR A 88 -6.80 6.95 1.42
C TYR A 88 -6.98 8.40 1.86
N LEU A 89 -7.30 9.32 0.94
CA LEU A 89 -7.62 10.72 1.25
C LEU A 89 -8.79 10.82 2.24
N LYS A 90 -9.79 9.93 2.12
CA LYS A 90 -10.93 9.86 3.06
C LYS A 90 -10.55 9.31 4.44
N LEU A 91 -9.44 8.58 4.56
CA LEU A 91 -8.95 8.02 5.82
C LEU A 91 -7.95 8.94 6.52
N SER A 92 -6.93 9.41 5.80
CA SER A 92 -5.94 10.37 6.28
C SER A 92 -5.31 11.10 5.09
N PRO A 93 -5.51 12.43 4.97
CA PRO A 93 -4.88 13.22 3.91
C PRO A 93 -3.35 13.12 3.94
N LEU A 94 -2.73 13.13 5.11
CA LEU A 94 -1.26 13.06 5.21
C LEU A 94 -0.72 11.72 4.70
N LEU A 95 -1.28 10.59 5.16
CA LEU A 95 -0.85 9.27 4.69
C LEU A 95 -1.16 9.04 3.21
N SER A 96 -2.22 9.67 2.68
CA SER A 96 -2.52 9.59 1.25
C SER A 96 -1.42 10.18 0.38
N TYR A 97 -0.72 11.24 0.82
CA TYR A 97 0.42 11.80 0.07
C TYR A 97 1.61 10.84 0.08
N PHE A 98 1.91 10.20 1.21
CA PHE A 98 2.94 9.17 1.27
C PHE A 98 2.60 7.97 0.37
N ALA A 99 1.34 7.55 0.36
CA ALA A 99 0.86 6.51 -0.53
C ALA A 99 0.99 6.90 -2.01
N LEU A 100 0.71 8.17 -2.35
CA LEU A 100 0.86 8.68 -3.71
C LEU A 100 2.32 8.57 -4.20
N PHE A 101 3.28 8.99 -3.38
CA PHE A 101 4.70 8.88 -3.73
C PHE A 101 5.15 7.41 -3.86
N LEU A 102 4.69 6.53 -2.96
CA LEU A 102 4.97 5.09 -3.07
C LEU A 102 4.40 4.52 -4.38
N LEU A 103 3.14 4.82 -4.70
CA LEU A 103 2.49 4.33 -5.91
C LEU A 103 3.16 4.86 -7.18
N PHE A 104 3.64 6.10 -7.20
CA PHE A 104 4.45 6.62 -8.30
C PHE A 104 5.79 5.89 -8.44
N GLY A 105 6.48 5.60 -7.33
CA GLY A 105 7.71 4.80 -7.35
C GLY A 105 7.48 3.38 -7.89
N LEU A 106 6.40 2.72 -7.45
CA LEU A 106 6.03 1.40 -7.96
C LEU A 106 5.60 1.44 -9.43
N SER A 107 4.87 2.48 -9.85
CA SER A 107 4.48 2.68 -11.25
C SER A 107 5.69 2.88 -12.15
N TYR A 108 6.71 3.62 -11.68
CA TYR A 108 7.98 3.73 -12.38
C TYR A 108 8.64 2.35 -12.53
N GLY A 109 8.61 1.51 -11.49
CA GLY A 109 9.06 0.12 -11.56
C GLY A 109 8.32 -0.70 -12.62
N VAL A 110 6.98 -0.60 -12.67
CA VAL A 110 6.16 -1.24 -13.71
C VAL A 110 6.55 -0.76 -15.10
N MET A 111 6.80 0.53 -15.29
CA MET A 111 7.27 1.05 -16.58
C MET A 111 8.63 0.45 -16.97
N GLN A 112 9.57 0.27 -16.03
CA GLN A 112 10.84 -0.39 -16.34
C GLN A 112 10.64 -1.84 -16.80
N LEU A 113 9.72 -2.57 -16.16
CA LEU A 113 9.36 -3.93 -16.57
C LEU A 113 8.69 -3.97 -17.97
N GLU A 114 7.85 -2.99 -18.28
CA GLU A 114 7.26 -2.82 -19.61
C GLU A 114 8.34 -2.56 -20.69
N GLN A 115 9.34 -1.72 -20.38
CA GLN A 115 10.47 -1.50 -21.29
C GLN A 115 11.32 -2.77 -21.47
N TYR A 116 11.50 -3.55 -20.40
CA TYR A 116 12.17 -4.84 -20.47
C TYR A 116 11.44 -5.83 -21.39
N GLU A 117 10.11 -5.91 -21.29
CA GLU A 117 9.29 -6.69 -22.23
C GLU A 117 9.46 -6.21 -23.68
N LYS A 118 9.39 -4.89 -23.93
CA LYS A 118 9.60 -4.30 -25.26
C LYS A 118 10.99 -4.59 -25.85
N ALA A 119 11.99 -4.83 -25.01
CA ALA A 119 13.34 -5.25 -25.40
C ALA A 119 13.47 -6.77 -25.63
N GLY A 120 12.36 -7.53 -25.62
CA GLY A 120 12.34 -8.98 -25.80
C GLY A 120 12.44 -9.77 -24.49
N GLY A 121 12.29 -9.11 -23.35
CA GLY A 121 12.22 -9.76 -22.03
C GLY A 121 10.90 -10.48 -21.76
N THR A 122 10.78 -11.02 -20.55
CA THR A 122 9.56 -11.71 -20.08
C THR A 122 8.35 -10.76 -20.10
N PRO A 123 7.15 -11.22 -20.53
CA PRO A 123 5.95 -10.40 -20.57
C PRO A 123 5.60 -9.77 -19.22
N LEU A 124 5.20 -8.49 -19.20
CA LEU A 124 4.85 -7.76 -17.98
C LEU A 124 3.72 -8.46 -17.21
N ALA A 125 2.73 -8.99 -17.91
CA ALA A 125 1.63 -9.73 -17.29
C ALA A 125 2.14 -10.94 -16.49
N MET A 126 3.09 -11.70 -17.03
CA MET A 126 3.68 -12.85 -16.33
C MET A 126 4.47 -12.41 -15.10
N LEU A 127 5.33 -11.40 -15.23
CA LEU A 127 6.10 -10.85 -14.11
C LEU A 127 5.17 -10.31 -13.01
N SER A 128 4.05 -9.70 -13.39
CA SER A 128 3.05 -9.17 -12.47
C SER A 128 2.31 -10.26 -11.71
N VAL A 129 1.94 -11.36 -12.39
CA VAL A 129 1.37 -12.56 -11.74
C VAL A 129 2.36 -13.17 -10.77
N VAL A 130 3.64 -13.31 -11.15
CA VAL A 130 4.68 -13.81 -10.24
C VAL A 130 4.82 -12.90 -9.01
N ALA A 131 4.87 -11.58 -9.21
CA ALA A 131 4.92 -10.62 -8.11
C ALA A 131 3.70 -10.74 -7.19
N LEU A 132 2.49 -10.92 -7.74
CA LEU A 132 1.28 -11.17 -6.94
C LEU A 132 1.39 -12.45 -6.12
N ILE A 133 1.77 -13.56 -6.74
CA ILE A 133 1.91 -14.85 -6.04
C ILE A 133 2.95 -14.75 -4.92
N VAL A 134 4.11 -14.17 -5.21
CA VAL A 134 5.19 -13.97 -4.23
C VAL A 134 4.73 -13.05 -3.10
N GLY A 135 4.10 -11.93 -3.42
CA GLY A 135 3.54 -10.96 -2.47
C GLY A 135 2.49 -11.58 -1.55
N LEU A 136 1.55 -12.33 -2.11
CA LEU A 136 0.50 -13.00 -1.34
C LEU A 136 1.06 -14.14 -0.49
N THR A 137 1.99 -14.93 -1.03
CA THR A 137 2.63 -16.04 -0.31
C THR A 137 3.42 -15.54 0.89
N GLY A 138 4.19 -14.46 0.74
CA GLY A 138 4.94 -13.89 1.85
C GLY A 138 4.05 -13.37 2.98
N GLN A 139 2.95 -12.68 2.64
CA GLN A 139 1.95 -12.24 3.62
C GLN A 139 1.27 -13.44 4.31
N PHE A 140 0.91 -14.48 3.55
CA PHE A 140 0.31 -15.70 4.07
C PHE A 140 1.24 -16.46 5.03
N ILE A 141 2.54 -16.55 4.70
CA ILE A 141 3.56 -17.09 5.62
C ILE A 141 3.62 -16.26 6.90
N GLY A 142 3.52 -14.93 6.78
CA GLY A 142 3.43 -14.02 7.94
C GLY A 142 2.26 -14.35 8.86
N GLY A 143 1.05 -14.51 8.30
CA GLY A 143 -0.12 -14.93 9.07
C GLY A 143 0.06 -16.31 9.73
N LYS A 144 0.73 -17.26 9.04
CA LYS A 144 1.03 -18.58 9.64
C LYS A 144 1.98 -18.47 10.83
N ILE A 145 2.95 -17.57 10.77
CA ILE A 145 3.88 -17.29 11.87
C ILE A 145 3.14 -16.61 13.04
N GLU A 146 2.16 -15.77 12.74
CA GLU A 146 1.33 -15.14 13.77
C GLU A 146 0.48 -16.16 14.52
N GLY A 147 -0.10 -17.13 13.80
CA GLY A 147 -0.94 -18.18 14.39
C GLY A 147 -2.28 -17.70 14.96
N ASN A 148 -2.63 -16.42 14.77
CA ASN A 148 -3.90 -15.82 15.17
C ASN A 148 -4.91 -15.92 14.00
N GLU A 149 -6.06 -16.57 14.22
CA GLU A 149 -7.14 -16.66 13.23
C GLU A 149 -7.63 -15.28 12.75
N GLU A 150 -7.56 -14.25 13.60
CA GLU A 150 -7.91 -12.89 13.22
C GLU A 150 -6.97 -12.31 12.16
N SER A 151 -5.70 -12.74 12.11
CA SER A 151 -4.74 -12.34 11.05
C SER A 151 -5.12 -12.91 9.68
N PHE A 152 -5.81 -14.05 9.65
CA PHE A 152 -6.26 -14.70 8.42
C PHE A 152 -7.65 -14.24 7.97
N ASN A 153 -8.48 -13.78 8.90
CA ASN A 153 -9.86 -13.39 8.67
C ASN A 153 -10.03 -11.88 8.44
N ASP A 154 -8.95 -11.18 8.06
CA ASP A 154 -9.01 -9.77 7.69
C ASP A 154 -9.97 -9.60 6.50
N ASP A 155 -11.00 -8.76 6.67
CA ASP A 155 -11.98 -8.50 5.63
C ASP A 155 -11.37 -7.77 4.42
N THR A 156 -12.11 -7.69 3.31
CA THR A 156 -11.64 -7.03 2.07
C THR A 156 -11.28 -5.55 2.28
N LYS A 157 -11.82 -4.90 3.32
CA LYS A 157 -11.46 -3.51 3.65
C LYS A 157 -10.11 -3.45 4.35
N LEU A 158 -9.81 -4.38 5.25
CA LEU A 158 -8.51 -4.46 5.90
C LEU A 158 -7.41 -4.70 4.86
N LEU A 159 -7.63 -5.60 3.89
CA LEU A 159 -6.70 -5.80 2.77
C LEU A 159 -6.39 -4.49 2.02
N ALA A 160 -7.41 -3.68 1.72
CA ALA A 160 -7.23 -2.39 1.06
C ALA A 160 -6.52 -1.35 1.96
N VAL A 161 -6.62 -1.48 3.28
CA VAL A 161 -5.98 -0.57 4.26
C VAL A 161 -4.55 -1.02 4.60
N THR A 162 -4.20 -2.30 4.41
CA THR A 162 -2.87 -2.86 4.74
C THR A 162 -1.70 -2.09 4.12
N PRO A 163 -1.71 -1.65 2.85
CA PRO A 163 -0.63 -0.82 2.30
C PRO A 163 -0.44 0.51 3.05
N LEU A 164 -1.55 1.13 3.47
CA LEU A 164 -1.53 2.36 4.24
C LEU A 164 -1.03 2.13 5.68
N TRP A 165 -1.37 0.99 6.28
CA TRP A 165 -0.87 0.57 7.59
C TRP A 165 0.64 0.26 7.56
N VAL A 166 1.16 -0.35 6.49
CA VAL A 166 2.60 -0.55 6.29
C VAL A 166 3.32 0.80 6.23
N LEU A 167 2.81 1.73 5.42
CA LEU A 167 3.33 3.10 5.34
C LEU A 167 3.30 3.82 6.69
N TYR A 168 2.18 3.73 7.41
CA TYR A 168 2.07 4.31 8.74
C TYR A 168 3.09 3.71 9.72
N SER A 169 3.18 2.39 9.77
CA SER A 169 4.09 1.69 10.66
C SER A 169 5.56 2.05 10.40
N LEU A 170 5.94 2.33 9.15
CA LEU A 170 7.26 2.85 8.79
C LEU A 170 7.43 4.32 9.21
N THR A 171 6.47 5.19 8.89
CA THR A 171 6.53 6.63 9.22
C THR A 171 6.49 6.91 10.72
N LYS A 172 5.79 6.07 11.50
CA LYS A 172 5.76 6.13 12.97
C LYS A 172 7.15 5.96 13.58
N ARG A 173 8.02 5.15 12.96
CA ARG A 173 9.43 4.99 13.38
C ARG A 173 10.23 6.29 13.24
N PHE A 174 9.79 7.20 12.36
CA PHE A 174 10.39 8.52 12.16
C PHE A 174 9.67 9.64 12.94
N GLY A 175 8.75 9.31 13.85
CA GLY A 175 8.08 10.27 14.73
C GLY A 175 6.93 11.06 14.09
N LEU A 176 6.52 10.71 12.86
CA LEU A 176 5.40 11.37 12.18
C LEU A 176 4.06 10.84 12.70
N ARG A 177 3.16 11.75 13.06
CA ARG A 177 1.75 11.48 13.40
C ARG A 177 0.85 12.04 12.30
N TYR A 178 -0.29 11.39 12.05
CA TYR A 178 -1.24 11.72 10.99
C TYR A 178 -2.64 11.98 11.54
#